data_AF-A0A2A4M865-F1
#
_entry.id   AF-A0A2A4M865-F1
#
_cell.length_a   1.000
_cell.length_b   1.000
_cell.length_c   1.000
_cell.angle_alpha   90.00
_cell.angle_beta   90.00
_cell.angle_gamma   90.00
#
_symmetry.space_group_name_H-M   'P 1'
#
loop_
_entity.id
_entity.type
_entity.pdbx_description
1 polymer ?
#
loop_
_entity_poly.entity_id
_entity_poly.type
_entity_poly.pdbx_seq_one_letter_code
_entity_poly.pdbx_strand_id
1 'polypeptide(L)'
;MYYPQSDRPARPNSKSDNEAQWRLVATKASDFSSQRSIVTDIIHTEATRPHTSNDNPTGINALWGDSHVSFSTTKAAFNPSLWDRGQNNVGKQNPGDNPLKFRTIIGLLRP
;
A
#
# COMPACT_ATOMS: atom_id res chain seq x y z
N MET A 1 -6.47 -7.04 -1.48
CA MET A 1 -7.57 -6.04 -1.57
C MET A 1 -7.45 -5.28 -2.90
N TYR A 2 -8.54 -5.02 -3.63
CA TYR A 2 -8.49 -4.38 -4.98
C TYR A 2 -8.54 -2.84 -4.86
N TYR A 3 -7.47 -2.16 -5.28
CA TYR A 3 -7.33 -0.70 -5.23
C TYR A 3 -6.51 -0.15 -6.40
N PRO A 4 -7.06 -0.13 -7.63
CA PRO A 4 -6.38 0.37 -8.82
C PRO A 4 -6.00 1.83 -8.71
N GLN A 5 -4.70 2.14 -8.87
CA GLN A 5 -4.18 3.51 -8.80
C GLN A 5 -3.86 4.08 -10.19
N SER A 6 -4.17 5.36 -10.36
CA SER A 6 -3.69 6.17 -11.49
C SER A 6 -2.41 6.93 -11.17
N ASP A 7 -1.86 7.64 -12.15
CA ASP A 7 -0.76 8.59 -11.89
C ASP A 7 -1.22 9.95 -11.35
N ARG A 8 -2.53 10.21 -11.34
CA ARG A 8 -3.08 11.50 -10.91
C ARG A 8 -3.01 11.63 -9.38
N PRO A 9 -2.38 12.69 -8.85
CA PRO A 9 -2.37 12.94 -7.41
C PRO A 9 -3.79 13.05 -6.85
N ALA A 10 -4.08 12.40 -5.73
CA ALA A 10 -5.35 12.55 -5.03
C ALA A 10 -5.46 13.92 -4.33
N ARG A 11 -4.32 14.53 -3.98
CA ARG A 11 -4.21 15.85 -3.38
C ARG A 11 -3.11 16.65 -4.10
N PRO A 12 -3.47 17.53 -5.05
CA PRO A 12 -2.49 18.35 -5.77
C PRO A 12 -1.67 19.25 -4.84
N ASN A 13 -2.27 19.74 -3.75
CA ASN A 13 -1.63 20.53 -2.70
C ASN A 13 -1.48 19.70 -1.42
N SER A 14 -0.70 18.61 -1.49
CA SER A 14 -0.47 17.70 -0.36
C SER A 14 0.09 18.44 0.86
N LYS A 15 -0.42 18.13 2.05
CA LYS A 15 0.05 18.73 3.31
C LYS A 15 1.23 17.99 3.95
N SER A 16 1.62 16.84 3.39
CA SER A 16 2.74 16.03 3.84
C SER A 16 3.28 15.16 2.71
N ASP A 17 4.50 14.64 2.87
CA ASP A 17 5.14 13.73 1.91
C ASP A 17 4.32 12.44 1.71
N ASN A 18 3.65 11.96 2.76
CA ASN A 18 2.75 10.80 2.68
C ASN A 18 1.53 11.10 1.80
N GLU A 19 0.91 12.27 1.98
CA GLU A 19 -0.23 12.68 1.15
C GLU A 19 0.17 12.89 -0.32
N ALA A 20 1.41 13.31 -0.59
CA ALA A 20 1.95 13.46 -1.94
C ALA A 20 2.04 12.12 -2.69
N GLN A 21 2.07 10.99 -1.97
CA GLN A 21 2.08 9.66 -2.57
C GLN A 21 0.70 9.19 -3.03
N TRP A 22 -0.38 9.75 -2.48
CA TRP A 22 -1.73 9.25 -2.74
C TRP A 22 -2.18 9.57 -4.16
N ARG A 23 -2.81 8.58 -4.78
CA ARG A 23 -3.30 8.65 -6.16
C ARG A 23 -4.81 8.47 -6.22
N LEU A 24 -5.43 9.06 -7.23
CA LEU A 24 -6.83 8.78 -7.54
C LEU A 24 -6.99 7.33 -7.97
N VAL A 25 -8.15 6.75 -7.64
CA VAL A 25 -8.53 5.41 -8.09
C VAL A 25 -8.71 5.45 -9.61
N ALA A 26 -8.06 4.55 -10.33
CA ALA A 26 -8.24 4.39 -11.76
C ALA A 26 -9.61 3.72 -12.02
N THR A 27 -10.46 4.36 -12.82
CA THR A 27 -11.83 3.88 -13.12
C THR A 27 -11.96 3.23 -14.49
N LYS A 28 -10.92 3.33 -15.32
CA LYS A 28 -10.79 2.69 -16.64
C LYS A 28 -9.35 2.23 -16.86
N ALA A 29 -9.16 1.26 -17.77
CA ALA A 29 -7.86 0.65 -18.01
C ALA A 29 -6.78 1.67 -18.44
N SER A 30 -7.15 2.71 -19.20
CA SER A 30 -6.23 3.76 -19.62
C SER A 30 -5.77 4.69 -18.49
N ASP A 31 -6.37 4.60 -17.31
CA ASP A 31 -5.93 5.37 -16.14
C ASP A 31 -4.89 4.61 -15.30
N PHE A 32 -4.61 3.34 -15.59
CA PHE A 32 -3.62 2.57 -14.84
C PHE A 32 -2.20 3.09 -15.04
N SER A 33 -1.40 3.02 -13.99
CA SER A 33 0.03 3.34 -14.02
C SER A 33 0.88 2.11 -13.74
N SER A 34 1.85 1.83 -14.61
CA SER A 34 2.80 0.72 -14.45
C SER A 34 3.65 0.84 -13.18
N GLN A 35 3.76 2.03 -12.58
CA GLN A 35 4.52 2.26 -11.35
C GLN A 35 3.64 2.25 -10.09
N ARG A 36 2.36 1.90 -10.21
CA ARG A 36 1.38 1.94 -9.11
C ARG A 36 0.64 0.61 -9.00
N SER A 37 0.35 0.19 -7.78
CA SER A 37 -0.28 -1.10 -7.54
C SER A 37 -1.77 -1.05 -7.84
N ILE A 38 -2.30 -2.14 -8.40
CA ILE A 38 -3.72 -2.45 -8.53
C ILE A 38 -4.20 -3.29 -7.35
N VAL A 39 -3.42 -4.29 -6.96
CA VAL A 39 -3.75 -5.24 -5.90
C VAL A 39 -2.49 -5.53 -5.11
N THR A 40 -2.64 -5.65 -3.82
CA THR A 40 -1.63 -6.21 -2.92
C THR A 40 -2.18 -7.45 -2.24
N ASP A 41 -1.23 -8.23 -1.72
CA ASP A 41 -1.51 -9.34 -0.83
C ASP A 41 -2.36 -8.91 0.38
N ILE A 42 -2.87 -9.86 1.16
CA ILE A 42 -3.77 -9.56 2.29
C ILE A 42 -3.04 -8.73 3.36
N ILE A 43 -3.23 -7.41 3.33
CA ILE A 43 -2.73 -6.47 4.32
C ILE A 43 -3.73 -6.42 5.49
N HIS A 44 -3.43 -7.14 6.57
CA HIS A 44 -4.20 -7.06 7.82
C HIS A 44 -3.37 -6.50 8.98
N THR A 45 -2.38 -7.20 9.52
CA THR A 45 -1.62 -6.71 10.68
C THR A 45 -0.14 -6.81 10.43
N GLU A 46 0.69 -6.13 11.23
CA GLU A 46 2.15 -6.32 11.22
C GLU A 46 2.53 -7.81 11.32
N ALA A 47 1.82 -8.56 12.17
CA ALA A 47 2.03 -9.98 12.43
C ALA A 47 1.56 -10.90 11.31
N THR A 48 0.56 -10.49 10.52
CA THR A 48 0.04 -11.28 9.38
C THR A 48 0.56 -10.79 8.03
N ARG A 49 1.56 -9.90 8.02
CA ARG A 49 2.25 -9.51 6.78
C ARG A 49 2.98 -10.73 6.19
N PRO A 50 2.78 -11.05 4.90
CA PRO A 50 3.55 -12.09 4.25
C PRO A 50 5.03 -11.67 4.11
N HIS A 51 5.90 -12.67 3.90
CA HIS A 51 7.33 -12.50 3.60
C HIS A 51 8.12 -11.71 4.66
N THR A 52 8.22 -12.26 5.87
CA THR A 52 9.08 -11.75 6.94
C THR A 52 10.36 -12.57 7.10
N SER A 53 11.44 -11.94 7.56
CA SER A 53 12.68 -12.60 7.98
C SER A 53 13.10 -12.01 9.33
N ASN A 54 13.33 -12.86 10.34
CA ASN A 54 13.60 -12.42 11.72
C ASN A 54 12.60 -11.35 12.22
N ASP A 55 11.30 -11.58 12.02
CA ASP A 55 10.20 -10.65 12.35
C ASP A 55 10.23 -9.28 11.64
N ASN A 56 11.12 -9.10 10.66
CA ASN A 56 11.18 -7.90 9.84
C ASN A 56 10.50 -8.14 8.49
N PRO A 57 9.66 -7.22 8.01
CA PRO A 57 9.07 -7.32 6.68
C PRO A 57 10.15 -7.21 5.60
N THR A 58 10.22 -8.20 4.71
CA THR A 58 11.20 -8.23 3.61
C THR A 58 10.63 -7.69 2.30
N GLY A 59 9.31 -7.71 2.14
CA GLY A 59 8.62 -7.13 1.00
C GLY A 59 7.18 -7.63 0.87
N ILE A 60 6.48 -7.19 -0.17
CA ILE A 60 5.13 -7.67 -0.49
C ILE A 60 4.99 -7.82 -2.00
N ASN A 61 4.30 -8.86 -2.45
CA ASN A 61 3.90 -8.98 -3.84
C ASN A 61 2.82 -7.94 -4.16
N ALA A 62 3.03 -7.19 -5.22
CA ALA A 62 2.06 -6.22 -5.72
C ALA A 62 1.84 -6.44 -7.23
N LEU A 63 0.58 -6.44 -7.63
CA LEU A 63 0.16 -6.35 -9.03
C LEU A 63 0.19 -4.88 -9.43
N TRP A 64 0.88 -4.54 -10.51
CA TRP A 64 1.03 -3.17 -11.00
C TRP A 64 0.04 -2.83 -12.12
N GLY A 65 -0.06 -1.54 -12.46
CA GLY A 65 -0.97 -1.05 -13.51
C GLY A 65 -0.76 -1.64 -14.90
N ASP A 66 0.43 -2.18 -15.16
CA ASP A 66 0.78 -2.89 -16.40
C ASP A 66 0.54 -4.41 -16.33
N SER A 67 -0.14 -4.87 -15.27
CA SER A 67 -0.47 -6.27 -14.99
C SER A 67 0.72 -7.17 -14.61
N HIS A 68 1.93 -6.63 -14.43
CA HIS A 68 3.02 -7.41 -13.84
C HIS A 68 2.86 -7.54 -12.33
N VAL A 69 3.28 -8.67 -11.79
CA VAL A 69 3.46 -8.85 -10.33
C VAL A 69 4.94 -8.76 -10.03
N SER A 70 5.34 -7.87 -9.11
CA SER A 70 6.72 -7.86 -8.58
C SER A 70 6.73 -7.80 -7.05
N PHE A 71 7.91 -8.12 -6.49
CA PHE A 71 8.16 -8.09 -5.07
C PHE A 71 8.68 -6.71 -4.65
N SER A 72 7.79 -5.91 -4.03
CA SER A 72 8.14 -4.56 -3.58
C SER A 72 8.90 -4.60 -2.26
N THR A 73 10.06 -3.96 -2.21
CA THR A 73 10.92 -3.84 -1.01
C THR A 73 10.97 -2.43 -0.44
N THR A 74 10.04 -1.55 -0.84
CA THR A 74 10.04 -0.13 -0.43
C THR A 74 9.87 0.02 1.08
N LYS A 75 10.97 0.24 1.79
CA LYS A 75 11.04 0.29 3.27
C LYS A 75 10.01 1.23 3.91
N ALA A 76 9.73 2.38 3.29
CA ALA A 76 8.77 3.34 3.81
C ALA A 76 7.34 2.76 3.93
N ALA A 77 6.96 1.85 3.03
CA ALA A 77 5.66 1.17 3.08
C ALA A 77 5.52 0.25 4.31
N PHE A 78 6.64 -0.13 4.93
CA PHE A 78 6.71 -1.02 6.09
C PHE A 78 6.94 -0.28 7.41
N ASN A 79 6.82 1.06 7.44
CA ASN A 79 6.92 1.83 8.68
C ASN A 79 5.90 1.33 9.71
N PRO A 80 6.30 0.87 10.91
CA PRO A 80 5.39 0.29 11.90
C PRO A 80 4.23 1.20 12.33
N SER A 81 4.33 2.52 12.17
CA SER A 81 3.22 3.45 12.45
C SER A 81 2.05 3.32 11.46
N LEU A 82 2.32 2.82 10.25
CA LEU A 82 1.32 2.55 9.22
C LEU A 82 0.62 1.21 9.44
N TRP A 83 1.15 0.33 10.28
CA TRP A 83 0.62 -1.00 10.54
C TRP A 83 0.07 -1.08 11.97
N ASP A 84 -0.82 -2.03 12.22
CA ASP A 84 -1.20 -2.36 13.59
C ASP A 84 -0.15 -3.31 14.18
N ARG A 85 0.50 -2.90 15.27
CA ARG A 85 1.50 -3.67 16.01
C ARG A 85 0.90 -4.83 16.80
N GLY A 86 -0.43 -4.85 16.97
CA GLY A 86 -1.12 -5.85 17.77
C GLY A 86 -1.09 -7.25 17.15
N GLN A 87 -0.93 -8.28 17.99
CA GLN A 87 -1.09 -9.68 17.59
C GLN A 87 -2.55 -10.03 17.21
N ASN A 88 -3.54 -9.18 17.56
CA ASN A 88 -4.95 -9.40 17.28
C ASN A 88 -5.70 -8.06 17.15
N ASN A 89 -6.03 -7.62 15.93
CA ASN A 89 -7.03 -6.58 15.59
C ASN A 89 -7.48 -5.63 16.74
N VAL A 90 -6.58 -4.84 17.32
CA VAL A 90 -6.96 -3.95 18.44
C VAL A 90 -7.44 -2.63 17.87
N GLY A 91 -8.70 -2.62 17.40
CA GLY A 91 -9.41 -1.43 16.91
C GLY A 91 -9.15 -1.07 15.44
N LYS A 92 -9.71 0.07 15.00
CA LYS A 92 -9.67 0.59 13.60
C LYS A 92 -8.29 1.08 13.14
N GLN A 93 -7.22 0.50 13.68
CA GLN A 93 -5.83 0.86 13.39
C GLN A 93 -5.16 -0.09 12.39
N ASN A 94 -5.75 -1.26 12.16
CA ASN A 94 -5.41 -2.17 11.06
C ASN A 94 -5.59 -1.45 9.71
N PRO A 95 -4.62 -1.48 8.77
CA PRO A 95 -4.78 -0.84 7.48
C PRO A 95 -5.98 -1.38 6.67
N GLY A 96 -6.32 -2.66 6.80
CA GLY A 96 -7.52 -3.24 6.21
C GLY A 96 -8.82 -2.51 6.59
N ASP A 97 -8.89 -1.96 7.81
CA ASP A 97 -10.05 -1.21 8.33
C ASP A 97 -9.79 0.31 8.45
N ASN A 98 -8.62 0.77 8.01
CA ASN A 98 -8.18 2.16 8.11
C ASN A 98 -7.81 2.72 6.73
N PRO A 99 -8.74 3.40 6.04
CA PRO A 99 -8.53 3.89 4.68
C PRO A 99 -7.31 4.82 4.52
N LEU A 100 -6.97 5.56 5.58
CA LEU A 100 -5.83 6.47 5.59
C LEU A 100 -4.50 5.70 5.56
N LYS A 101 -4.35 4.72 6.47
CA LYS A 101 -3.16 3.87 6.52
C LYS A 101 -3.04 3.02 5.26
N PHE A 102 -4.14 2.42 4.80
CA PHE A 102 -4.16 1.66 3.55
C PHE A 102 -3.69 2.48 2.36
N ARG A 103 -4.30 3.66 2.12
CA ARG A 103 -3.90 4.55 1.02
C ARG A 103 -2.43 4.94 1.08
N THR A 104 -1.91 5.14 2.29
CA THR A 104 -0.50 5.50 2.49
C THR A 104 0.42 4.36 2.12
N ILE A 105 0.15 3.13 2.60
CA ILE A 105 0.94 1.94 2.25
C ILE A 105 0.95 1.72 0.74
N ILE A 106 -0.23 1.66 0.10
CA ILE A 106 -0.36 1.45 -1.35
C ILE A 106 0.36 2.56 -2.14
N GLY A 107 0.22 3.82 -1.71
CA GLY A 107 0.92 4.95 -2.35
C GLY A 107 2.45 4.88 -2.27
N LEU A 108 3.01 4.19 -1.27
CA LEU A 108 4.45 4.04 -1.07
C LEU A 108 5.05 2.87 -1.87
N LEU A 109 4.27 1.86 -2.25
CA LEU A 109 4.77 0.69 -2.98
C LEU A 109 5.35 1.07 -4.35
N ARG A 110 6.45 0.43 -4.72
CA ARG A 110 7.12 0.56 -6.03
C ARG A 110 7.56 -0.81 -6.55
N PRO A 111 7.64 -1.01 -7.88
CA PRO A 111 8.11 -2.26 -8.49
C PRO A 111 9.44 -2.77 -7.92
#